data_AF-A0A151F1R2-F1
#
_entry.id   AF-A0A151F1R2-F1
#
_cell.length_a   1.000
_cell.length_b   1.000
_cell.length_c   1.000
_cell.angle_alpha   90.00
_cell.angle_beta   90.00
_cell.angle_gamma   90.00
#
_symmetry.space_group_name_H-M   'P 1'
#
loop_
_entity.id
_entity.type
_entity.pdbx_description
1 polymer ?
#
loop_
_entity_poly.entity_id
_entity_poly.type
_entity_poly.pdbx_seq_one_letter_code
_entity_poly.pdbx_strand_id
1 'polypeptide(L)'
;MLRNLCVFIAVVMLMYCPVQSDDMETPLTIEKTEALTEWDYEMVTWWSPFVYNGVLWLIYEEMTFDNKKIVKYKTYTGEWSSPQIVSDVGNFIAAVEDSGTLLFFWSTSEKGELEMIKDICFRTLAETWSQPSCADAEPYIGDQFVVKAPEGKIWLLWSRRGFWEYQVFQGDHWGEKQVLTTTEEYDKILKVFPWEDEVWIFYETETSDIYYRTVDNDGLSDPYPLMTEGYPYLYDVVQYGTTLMVFLEVQGQETEQKTLVYTAYDKEWTPIQAVATPEEGFLSGGSAVTTSDGRIFVFWNGTEDLEVEPWEVDIFYRVYDGNWSHVYKLTDTPEVWEASMTAAEYNDELVIVWREKESLIVYASHAHAGEGGDIEEQGELEQVTPKEEPEEPEKKPSILFKVKKYVERYLSLIVVVGVLAALSGVYIVKKRISSKEEVKEVRLGERRKKRKPEKRKKGK
;
A
#
# COMPACT_ATOMS: atom_id res chain seq x y z
N MET A 1 -0.65 62.28 -34.02
CA MET A 1 -0.07 60.98 -34.44
C MET A 1 0.15 60.01 -33.28
N LEU A 2 0.60 60.42 -32.09
CA LEU A 2 0.81 59.48 -30.98
C LEU A 2 -0.46 58.80 -30.41
N ARG A 3 -1.64 59.43 -30.48
CA ARG A 3 -2.89 58.83 -29.92
C ARG A 3 -3.42 57.63 -30.72
N ASN A 4 -3.11 57.53 -32.01
CA ASN A 4 -3.56 56.40 -32.83
C ASN A 4 -2.63 55.19 -32.75
N LEU A 5 -1.40 55.36 -32.24
CA LEU A 5 -0.44 54.26 -32.07
C LEU A 5 -0.77 53.41 -30.83
N CYS A 6 -1.23 54.04 -29.74
CA CYS A 6 -1.63 53.32 -28.52
C CYS A 6 -2.88 52.46 -28.71
N VAL A 7 -3.84 52.90 -29.54
CA VAL A 7 -5.03 52.10 -29.86
C VAL A 7 -4.67 50.92 -30.76
N PHE A 8 -3.72 51.10 -31.69
CA PHE A 8 -3.28 50.00 -32.56
C PHE A 8 -2.47 48.93 -31.80
N ILE A 9 -1.64 49.33 -30.82
CA ILE A 9 -0.89 48.36 -29.99
C ILE A 9 -1.84 47.62 -29.02
N ALA A 10 -2.86 48.28 -28.48
CA ALA A 10 -3.87 47.62 -27.65
C ALA A 10 -4.73 46.62 -28.44
N VAL A 11 -5.05 46.93 -29.71
CA VAL A 11 -5.82 46.04 -30.59
C VAL A 11 -4.96 44.87 -31.12
N VAL A 12 -3.66 45.07 -31.32
CA VAL A 12 -2.74 43.99 -31.72
C VAL A 12 -2.39 43.07 -30.54
N MET A 13 -2.35 43.58 -29.30
CA MET A 13 -2.19 42.72 -28.11
C MET A 13 -3.47 41.94 -27.74
N LEU A 14 -4.66 42.43 -28.08
CA LEU A 14 -5.91 41.66 -27.92
C LEU A 14 -6.13 40.62 -29.03
N MET A 15 -5.34 40.64 -30.11
CA MET A 15 -5.37 39.64 -31.20
C MET A 15 -4.29 38.55 -31.06
N TYR A 16 -3.52 38.58 -29.96
CA TYR A 16 -2.61 37.50 -29.54
C TYR A 16 -3.01 37.01 -28.14
N CYS A 17 -4.31 36.81 -27.89
CA CYS A 17 -4.66 35.66 -27.08
C CYS A 17 -4.33 34.45 -27.96
N PRO A 18 -3.42 33.53 -27.57
CA PRO A 18 -3.58 32.18 -28.08
C PRO A 18 -5.02 31.83 -27.72
N VAL A 19 -5.86 31.64 -28.74
CA VAL A 19 -7.05 30.82 -28.57
C VAL A 19 -6.46 29.52 -28.04
N GLN A 20 -6.59 29.29 -26.72
CA GLN A 20 -6.50 27.94 -26.18
C GLN A 20 -7.42 27.16 -27.09
N SER A 21 -6.86 26.27 -27.90
CA SER A 21 -7.71 25.23 -28.45
C SER A 21 -8.24 24.55 -27.20
N ASP A 22 -9.54 24.74 -26.95
CA ASP A 22 -10.34 23.77 -26.23
C ASP A 22 -10.30 22.49 -27.09
N ASP A 23 -9.12 21.88 -27.25
CA ASP A 23 -9.04 20.44 -27.44
C ASP A 23 -9.52 19.90 -26.10
N MET A 24 -10.85 19.92 -25.94
CA MET A 24 -11.53 19.26 -24.85
C MET A 24 -11.10 17.82 -24.96
N GLU A 25 -10.13 17.43 -24.13
CA GLU A 25 -9.73 16.04 -24.03
C GLU A 25 -10.98 15.21 -23.80
N THR A 26 -11.14 14.23 -24.66
CA THR A 26 -12.25 13.29 -24.63
C THR A 26 -12.15 12.46 -23.36
N PRO A 27 -13.27 12.30 -22.62
CA PRO A 27 -13.29 11.40 -21.47
C PRO A 27 -12.86 10.00 -21.88
N LEU A 28 -12.15 9.32 -20.98
CA LEU A 28 -11.98 7.88 -21.02
C LEU A 28 -13.35 7.20 -21.11
N THR A 29 -13.47 6.28 -22.06
CA THR A 29 -14.63 5.40 -22.17
C THR A 29 -14.19 3.98 -21.83
N ILE A 30 -14.86 3.35 -20.86
CA ILE A 30 -14.64 1.94 -20.54
C ILE A 30 -15.30 1.11 -21.63
N GLU A 31 -14.52 0.29 -22.33
CA GLU A 31 -15.05 -0.62 -23.35
C GLU A 31 -15.34 -2.02 -22.82
N LYS A 32 -14.57 -2.44 -21.81
CA LYS A 32 -14.63 -3.80 -21.28
C LYS A 32 -14.25 -3.82 -19.82
N THR A 33 -15.02 -4.51 -19.00
CA THR A 33 -14.65 -4.82 -17.61
C THR A 33 -14.70 -6.33 -17.40
N GLU A 34 -13.62 -6.89 -16.87
CA GLU A 34 -13.47 -8.32 -16.62
C GLU A 34 -13.17 -8.56 -15.13
N ALA A 35 -13.89 -9.50 -14.51
CA ALA A 35 -13.55 -9.97 -13.18
C ALA A 35 -12.26 -10.81 -13.23
N LEU A 36 -11.26 -10.42 -12.44
CA LEU A 36 -9.98 -11.12 -12.30
C LEU A 36 -10.03 -12.22 -11.25
N THR A 37 -10.93 -12.10 -10.27
CA THR A 37 -11.08 -13.03 -9.15
C THR A 37 -12.49 -13.60 -9.07
N GLU A 38 -12.61 -14.80 -8.53
CA GLU A 38 -13.91 -15.39 -8.18
C GLU A 38 -14.27 -15.15 -6.70
N TRP A 39 -13.27 -14.93 -5.83
CA TRP A 39 -13.44 -14.85 -4.37
C TRP A 39 -12.54 -13.77 -3.75
N ASP A 40 -12.93 -13.30 -2.56
CA ASP A 40 -12.32 -12.17 -1.85
C ASP A 40 -10.86 -12.37 -1.39
N TYR A 41 -10.40 -13.61 -1.26
CA TYR A 41 -9.02 -13.95 -0.84
C TYR A 41 -8.07 -14.26 -2.01
N GLU A 42 -8.56 -14.35 -3.24
CA GLU A 42 -7.73 -14.67 -4.41
C GLU A 42 -6.69 -13.56 -4.68
N MET A 43 -7.08 -12.30 -4.50
CA MET A 43 -6.22 -11.15 -4.77
C MET A 43 -6.33 -10.14 -3.63
N VAL A 44 -5.50 -10.31 -2.60
CA VAL A 44 -5.52 -9.43 -1.39
C VAL A 44 -4.63 -8.21 -1.53
N THR A 45 -3.63 -8.26 -2.41
CA THR A 45 -2.72 -7.15 -2.72
C THR A 45 -2.24 -7.36 -4.15
N TRP A 46 -2.13 -6.29 -4.93
CA TRP A 46 -1.60 -6.33 -6.29
C TRP A 46 -0.73 -5.10 -6.56
N TRP A 47 0.08 -5.21 -7.59
CA TRP A 47 0.97 -4.15 -8.05
C TRP A 47 0.49 -3.63 -9.39
N SER A 48 0.91 -2.41 -9.74
CA SER A 48 0.61 -1.81 -11.04
C SER A 48 0.99 -2.80 -12.15
N PRO A 49 0.07 -3.03 -13.12
CA PRO A 49 0.39 -3.85 -14.27
C PRO A 49 1.60 -3.29 -15.02
N PHE A 50 2.30 -4.15 -15.75
CA PHE A 50 3.41 -3.70 -16.60
C PHE A 50 3.49 -4.53 -17.88
N VAL A 51 4.04 -3.93 -18.94
CA VAL A 51 4.20 -4.60 -20.23
C VAL A 51 5.60 -5.18 -20.34
N TYR A 52 5.68 -6.47 -20.68
CA TYR A 52 6.94 -7.15 -20.98
C TYR A 52 6.77 -8.06 -22.19
N ASN A 53 7.61 -7.88 -23.21
CA ASN A 53 7.53 -8.57 -24.50
C ASN A 53 6.14 -8.52 -25.16
N GLY A 54 5.47 -7.36 -25.11
CA GLY A 54 4.16 -7.15 -25.70
C GLY A 54 3.01 -7.88 -24.99
N VAL A 55 3.25 -8.35 -23.76
CA VAL A 55 2.24 -8.98 -22.90
C VAL A 55 2.07 -8.10 -21.66
N LEU A 56 0.83 -7.86 -21.26
CA LEU A 56 0.54 -7.17 -20.01
C LEU A 56 0.59 -8.17 -18.84
N TRP A 57 1.32 -7.85 -17.78
CA TRP A 57 1.51 -8.66 -16.60
C TRP A 57 0.83 -8.01 -15.40
N LEU A 58 0.13 -8.81 -14.61
CA LEU A 58 -0.41 -8.42 -13.31
C LEU A 58 0.13 -9.37 -12.24
N ILE A 59 0.85 -8.83 -11.27
CA ILE A 59 1.36 -9.57 -10.11
C ILE A 59 0.48 -9.29 -8.91
N TYR A 60 0.20 -10.33 -8.14
CA TYR A 60 -0.63 -10.22 -6.96
C TYR A 60 -0.30 -11.28 -5.90
N GLU A 61 -0.82 -11.04 -4.71
CA GLU A 61 -0.77 -11.95 -3.57
C GLU A 61 -2.13 -12.58 -3.33
N GLU A 62 -2.13 -13.89 -3.17
CA GLU A 62 -3.28 -14.67 -2.70
C GLU A 62 -3.07 -15.07 -1.24
N MET A 63 -4.11 -14.93 -0.42
CA MET A 63 -4.07 -15.39 0.97
C MET A 63 -4.65 -16.80 1.07
N THR A 64 -3.84 -17.74 1.54
CA THR A 64 -4.30 -19.10 1.84
C THR A 64 -5.07 -19.16 3.16
N PHE A 65 -5.85 -20.23 3.37
CA PHE A 65 -6.55 -20.49 4.65
C PHE A 65 -5.62 -20.62 5.87
N ASP A 66 -4.33 -20.91 5.65
CA ASP A 66 -3.30 -20.97 6.69
C ASP A 66 -2.61 -19.61 6.93
N ASN A 67 -3.17 -18.52 6.39
CA ASN A 67 -2.62 -17.17 6.43
C ASN A 67 -1.22 -17.06 5.82
N LYS A 68 -0.92 -17.89 4.83
CA LYS A 68 0.27 -17.73 3.99
C LYS A 68 -0.09 -16.96 2.73
N LYS A 69 0.76 -16.00 2.37
CA LYS A 69 0.67 -15.27 1.11
C LYS A 69 1.42 -16.03 0.02
N ILE A 70 0.76 -16.30 -1.09
CA ILE A 70 1.33 -16.89 -2.31
C ILE A 70 1.45 -15.77 -3.34
N VAL A 71 2.62 -15.61 -3.96
CA VAL A 71 2.82 -14.64 -5.03
C VAL A 71 2.46 -15.28 -6.36
N LYS A 72 1.49 -14.70 -7.06
CA LYS A 72 0.96 -15.17 -8.34
C LYS A 72 1.03 -14.09 -9.40
N TYR A 73 0.82 -14.51 -10.65
CA TYR A 73 0.64 -13.60 -11.76
C TYR A 73 -0.43 -14.08 -12.74
N LYS A 74 -1.01 -13.11 -13.45
CA LYS A 74 -1.78 -13.31 -14.68
C LYS A 74 -1.12 -12.50 -15.81
N THR A 75 -1.33 -12.96 -17.04
CA THR A 75 -0.88 -12.26 -18.25
C THR A 75 -2.05 -12.00 -19.17
N TYR A 76 -1.99 -10.94 -19.98
CA TYR A 76 -3.05 -10.58 -20.91
C TYR A 76 -2.50 -10.36 -22.32
N THR A 77 -3.15 -11.02 -23.29
CA THR A 77 -2.90 -10.89 -24.75
C THR A 77 -4.22 -10.78 -25.53
N GLY A 78 -5.24 -10.20 -24.91
CA GLY A 78 -6.64 -10.16 -25.38
C GLY A 78 -7.61 -10.91 -24.45
N GLU A 79 -7.08 -11.87 -23.68
CA GLU A 79 -7.76 -12.54 -22.56
C GLU A 79 -6.76 -12.77 -21.43
N TRP A 80 -7.23 -12.69 -20.17
CA TRP A 80 -6.41 -12.97 -18.99
C TRP A 80 -6.12 -14.47 -18.87
N SER A 81 -4.85 -14.82 -18.66
CA SER A 81 -4.42 -16.19 -18.43
C SER A 81 -4.92 -16.73 -17.09
N SER A 82 -4.93 -18.06 -16.95
CA SER A 82 -5.09 -18.67 -15.63
C SER A 82 -3.95 -18.27 -14.69
N PRO A 83 -4.22 -18.13 -13.38
CA PRO A 83 -3.20 -17.83 -12.36
C PRO A 83 -1.98 -18.75 -12.45
N GLN A 84 -0.79 -18.17 -12.39
CA GLN A 84 0.48 -18.88 -12.32
C GLN A 84 1.24 -18.48 -11.05
N ILE A 85 2.04 -19.40 -10.49
CA ILE A 85 2.74 -19.18 -9.21
C ILE A 85 4.17 -18.67 -9.47
N VAL A 86 4.49 -17.50 -8.90
CA VAL A 86 5.87 -17.00 -8.77
C VAL A 86 6.52 -17.61 -7.52
N SER A 87 5.83 -17.58 -6.38
CA SER A 87 6.30 -18.16 -5.13
C SER A 87 5.14 -18.72 -4.33
N ASP A 88 5.34 -19.88 -3.70
CA ASP A 88 4.37 -20.50 -2.79
C ASP A 88 4.35 -19.84 -1.39
N VAL A 89 5.27 -18.91 -1.14
CA VAL A 89 5.32 -18.11 0.08
C VAL A 89 6.02 -16.77 -0.15
N GLY A 90 5.50 -15.71 0.45
CA GLY A 90 6.21 -14.44 0.62
C GLY A 90 5.37 -13.23 0.26
N ASN A 91 6.02 -12.07 0.26
CA ASN A 91 5.44 -10.81 -0.16
C ASN A 91 6.20 -10.30 -1.38
N PHE A 92 5.49 -9.94 -2.44
CA PHE A 92 6.14 -9.45 -3.65
C PHE A 92 6.81 -8.10 -3.39
N ILE A 93 7.98 -7.89 -4.01
CA ILE A 93 8.73 -6.64 -3.92
C ILE A 93 8.69 -5.93 -5.26
N ALA A 94 9.14 -6.59 -6.33
CA ALA A 94 9.21 -6.01 -7.66
C ALA A 94 9.41 -7.06 -8.75
N ALA A 95 9.10 -6.67 -9.99
CA ALA A 95 9.54 -7.35 -11.19
C ALA A 95 10.37 -6.36 -12.03
N VAL A 96 11.54 -6.79 -12.50
CA VAL A 96 12.48 -5.94 -13.22
C VAL A 96 13.04 -6.68 -14.43
N GLU A 97 13.06 -6.02 -15.57
CA GLU A 97 13.70 -6.54 -16.78
C GLU A 97 15.22 -6.33 -16.73
N ASP A 98 15.97 -7.41 -16.93
CA ASP A 98 17.41 -7.37 -17.19
C ASP A 98 17.76 -8.25 -18.39
N SER A 99 18.41 -7.63 -19.38
CA SER A 99 19.01 -8.32 -20.52
C SER A 99 18.06 -9.30 -21.25
N GLY A 100 16.79 -8.94 -21.38
CA GLY A 100 15.75 -9.78 -22.01
C GLY A 100 15.25 -10.93 -21.15
N THR A 101 15.49 -10.86 -19.83
CA THR A 101 14.91 -11.76 -18.83
C THR A 101 14.14 -10.94 -17.79
N LEU A 102 13.07 -11.51 -17.25
CA LEU A 102 12.28 -10.88 -16.21
C LEU A 102 12.65 -11.47 -14.85
N LEU A 103 13.12 -10.62 -13.93
CA LEU A 103 13.44 -11.00 -12.57
C LEU A 103 12.30 -10.67 -11.65
N PHE A 104 11.97 -11.60 -10.75
CA PHE A 104 10.93 -11.44 -9.76
C PHE A 104 11.55 -11.51 -8.39
N PHE A 105 11.22 -10.55 -7.53
CA PHE A 105 11.74 -10.43 -6.18
C PHE A 105 10.59 -10.50 -5.17
N TRP A 106 10.79 -11.24 -4.08
CA TRP A 106 9.83 -11.33 -2.98
C TRP A 106 10.57 -11.53 -1.66
N SER A 107 9.93 -11.20 -0.55
CA SER A 107 10.45 -11.50 0.79
C SER A 107 9.64 -12.57 1.50
N THR A 108 10.34 -13.51 2.12
CA THR A 108 9.75 -14.46 3.07
C THR A 108 9.94 -13.93 4.48
N SER A 109 9.02 -14.26 5.38
CA SER A 109 9.14 -13.91 6.80
C SER A 109 8.99 -15.15 7.64
N GLU A 110 9.96 -15.40 8.50
CA GLU A 110 9.90 -16.45 9.50
C GLU A 110 9.95 -15.85 10.90
N LYS A 111 9.19 -16.46 11.81
CA LYS A 111 9.23 -16.08 13.21
C LYS A 111 10.43 -16.75 13.87
N GLY A 112 11.50 -15.99 14.08
CA GLY A 112 12.63 -16.40 14.91
C GLY A 112 12.27 -16.44 16.41
N GLU A 113 13.24 -16.87 17.24
CA GLU A 113 13.04 -17.01 18.69
C GLU A 113 12.68 -15.68 19.37
N LEU A 114 13.24 -14.57 18.89
CA LEU A 114 13.09 -13.24 19.49
C LEU A 114 12.55 -12.19 18.50
N GLU A 115 12.60 -12.47 17.19
CA GLU A 115 12.37 -11.46 16.16
C GLU A 115 11.87 -12.07 14.84
N MET A 116 11.33 -11.22 13.98
CA MET A 116 10.99 -11.59 12.61
C MET A 116 12.27 -11.55 11.77
N ILE A 117 12.56 -12.67 11.12
CA ILE A 117 13.67 -12.81 10.19
C ILE A 117 13.05 -12.79 8.79
N LYS A 118 13.64 -12.03 7.87
CA LYS A 118 13.22 -12.01 6.48
C LYS A 118 14.33 -12.48 5.56
N ASP A 119 13.97 -13.27 4.55
CA ASP A 119 14.84 -13.55 3.42
C ASP A 119 14.32 -12.76 2.22
N ILE A 120 15.23 -12.34 1.35
CA ILE A 120 14.87 -11.72 0.07
C ILE A 120 15.25 -12.68 -1.03
N CYS A 121 14.24 -13.20 -1.69
CA CYS A 121 14.35 -14.21 -2.72
C CYS A 121 14.10 -13.63 -4.10
N PHE A 122 14.68 -14.27 -5.10
CA PHE A 122 14.44 -13.96 -6.49
C PHE A 122 14.41 -15.22 -7.35
N ARG A 123 13.79 -15.09 -8.51
CA ARG A 123 13.89 -16.05 -9.62
C ARG A 123 13.77 -15.32 -10.94
N THR A 124 14.26 -15.95 -12.00
CA THR A 124 14.28 -15.37 -13.33
C THR A 124 13.32 -16.11 -14.25
N LEU A 125 12.72 -15.39 -15.18
CA LEU A 125 11.94 -15.90 -16.29
C LEU A 125 12.62 -15.48 -17.60
N ALA A 126 13.29 -16.46 -18.21
CA ALA A 126 13.71 -16.41 -19.60
C ALA A 126 12.70 -17.25 -20.42
N GLU A 127 13.15 -18.33 -21.06
CA GLU A 127 12.24 -19.33 -21.66
C GLU A 127 11.57 -20.21 -20.59
N THR A 128 12.26 -20.44 -19.49
CA THR A 128 11.78 -21.24 -18.35
C THR A 128 12.15 -20.56 -17.04
N TRP A 129 11.38 -20.84 -16.01
CA TRP A 129 11.65 -20.38 -14.66
C TRP A 129 12.93 -20.99 -14.08
N SER A 130 13.79 -20.14 -13.52
CA SER A 130 14.90 -20.61 -12.68
C SER A 130 14.38 -21.13 -11.33
N GLN A 131 15.22 -21.87 -10.63
CA GLN A 131 14.98 -22.12 -9.20
C GLN A 131 15.06 -20.81 -8.42
N PRO A 132 14.26 -20.65 -7.36
CA PRO A 132 14.43 -19.56 -6.41
C PRO A 132 15.81 -19.56 -5.77
N SER A 133 16.34 -18.36 -5.56
CA SER A 133 17.59 -18.11 -4.82
C SER A 133 17.33 -16.98 -3.83
N CYS A 134 17.84 -17.08 -2.61
CA CYS A 134 17.60 -16.09 -1.56
C CYS A 134 18.90 -15.53 -1.03
N ALA A 135 18.87 -14.24 -0.68
CA ALA A 135 19.89 -13.61 0.14
C ALA A 135 19.86 -14.19 1.57
N ASP A 136 20.92 -13.93 2.34
CA ASP A 136 20.99 -14.34 3.73
C ASP A 136 19.83 -13.73 4.54
N ALA A 137 19.32 -14.53 5.47
CA ALA A 137 18.22 -14.20 6.36
C ALA A 137 18.62 -13.08 7.34
N GLU A 138 17.80 -12.04 7.46
CA GLU A 138 18.14 -10.86 8.27
C GLU A 138 17.00 -10.41 9.19
N PRO A 139 17.32 -10.00 10.43
CA PRO A 139 16.33 -9.45 11.34
C PRO A 139 16.05 -7.98 11.04
N TYR A 140 14.82 -7.55 11.32
CA TYR A 140 14.37 -6.14 11.22
C TYR A 140 14.47 -5.49 9.84
N ILE A 141 14.36 -6.26 8.76
CA ILE A 141 14.16 -5.69 7.43
C ILE A 141 12.78 -4.98 7.40
N GLY A 142 12.81 -3.67 7.17
CA GLY A 142 11.66 -2.80 6.96
C GLY A 142 11.14 -2.88 5.53
N ASP A 143 10.87 -1.73 4.92
CA ASP A 143 10.44 -1.63 3.53
C ASP A 143 11.58 -2.04 2.58
N GLN A 144 11.23 -2.67 1.47
CA GLN A 144 12.18 -3.18 0.47
C GLN A 144 11.80 -2.63 -0.90
N PHE A 145 12.81 -2.25 -1.67
CA PHE A 145 12.64 -1.70 -3.00
C PHE A 145 13.67 -2.32 -3.92
N VAL A 146 13.25 -2.64 -5.14
CA VAL A 146 14.18 -3.04 -6.19
C VAL A 146 14.06 -2.03 -7.32
N VAL A 147 15.20 -1.50 -7.75
CA VAL A 147 15.28 -0.52 -8.82
C VAL A 147 16.37 -0.92 -9.80
N LYS A 148 16.13 -0.66 -11.09
CA LYS A 148 17.19 -0.70 -12.09
C LYS A 148 17.89 0.65 -12.09
N ALA A 149 19.09 0.68 -11.53
CA ALA A 149 19.91 1.89 -11.47
C ALA A 149 20.36 2.31 -12.89
N PRO A 150 20.69 3.59 -13.11
CA PRO A 150 21.06 4.14 -14.41
C PRO A 150 22.22 3.41 -15.12
N GLU A 151 23.15 2.83 -14.37
CA GLU A 151 24.24 2.01 -14.90
C GLU A 151 23.79 0.61 -15.38
N GLY A 152 22.49 0.34 -15.37
CA GLY A 152 21.86 -0.91 -15.80
C GLY A 152 21.88 -2.01 -14.74
N LYS A 153 22.47 -1.76 -13.57
CA LYS A 153 22.50 -2.72 -12.45
C LYS A 153 21.18 -2.71 -11.70
N ILE A 154 20.78 -3.86 -11.17
CA ILE A 154 19.62 -3.94 -10.30
C ILE A 154 20.09 -3.77 -8.86
N TRP A 155 19.49 -2.82 -8.14
CA TRP A 155 19.74 -2.57 -6.74
C TRP A 155 18.56 -3.04 -5.92
N LEU A 156 18.85 -3.78 -4.85
CA LEU A 156 17.92 -4.06 -3.78
C LEU A 156 18.25 -3.13 -2.62
N LEU A 157 17.33 -2.26 -2.24
CA LEU A 157 17.44 -1.32 -1.14
C LEU A 157 16.45 -1.72 -0.04
N TRP A 158 16.86 -1.65 1.22
CA TRP A 158 15.96 -1.82 2.35
C TRP A 158 16.36 -0.99 3.56
N SER A 159 15.40 -0.75 4.43
CA SER A 159 15.65 -0.14 5.74
C SER A 159 15.85 -1.20 6.82
N ARG A 160 16.74 -0.92 7.78
CA ARG A 160 16.99 -1.76 8.97
C ARG A 160 17.41 -0.86 10.13
N ARG A 161 16.53 -0.65 11.12
CA ARG A 161 16.74 0.09 12.39
C ARG A 161 18.00 1.00 12.43
N GLY A 162 17.87 2.21 11.90
CA GLY A 162 18.95 3.22 11.88
C GLY A 162 19.93 3.09 10.71
N PHE A 163 19.65 2.21 9.74
CA PHE A 163 20.44 2.03 8.53
C PHE A 163 19.55 1.90 7.31
N TRP A 164 19.99 2.49 6.21
CA TRP A 164 19.61 2.04 4.88
C TRP A 164 20.75 1.25 4.29
N GLU A 165 20.41 0.07 3.77
CA GLU A 165 21.36 -0.88 3.22
C GLU A 165 20.95 -1.22 1.79
N TYR A 166 21.93 -1.57 0.97
CA TYR A 166 21.68 -2.00 -0.39
C TYR A 166 22.59 -3.15 -0.80
N GLN A 167 22.12 -3.90 -1.80
CA GLN A 167 22.88 -4.91 -2.53
C GLN A 167 22.69 -4.72 -4.01
N VAL A 168 23.78 -4.93 -4.74
CA VAL A 168 23.77 -4.90 -6.20
C VAL A 168 23.64 -6.33 -6.72
N PHE A 169 22.64 -6.57 -7.54
CA PHE A 169 22.45 -7.82 -8.25
C PHE A 169 23.44 -7.94 -9.42
N GLN A 170 24.13 -9.08 -9.54
CA GLN A 170 25.14 -9.32 -10.56
C GLN A 170 24.86 -10.64 -11.29
N GLY A 171 23.99 -10.59 -12.30
CA GLY A 171 23.67 -11.73 -13.16
C GLY A 171 22.77 -12.77 -12.48
N ASP A 172 23.33 -13.57 -11.57
CA ASP A 172 22.62 -14.68 -10.91
C ASP A 172 22.84 -14.75 -9.38
N HIS A 173 23.47 -13.73 -8.80
CA HIS A 173 23.74 -13.65 -7.37
C HIS A 173 23.71 -12.21 -6.86
N TRP A 174 23.53 -12.08 -5.55
CA TRP A 174 23.67 -10.82 -4.84
C TRP A 174 25.14 -10.52 -4.57
N GLY A 175 25.55 -9.28 -4.82
CA GLY A 175 26.84 -8.76 -4.39
C GLY A 175 26.91 -8.59 -2.87
N GLU A 176 28.05 -8.07 -2.40
CA GLU A 176 28.23 -7.75 -0.98
C GLU A 176 27.23 -6.68 -0.52
N LYS A 177 26.75 -6.85 0.71
CA LYS A 177 25.90 -5.88 1.38
C LYS A 177 26.68 -4.61 1.69
N GLN A 178 26.07 -3.47 1.40
CA GLN A 178 26.63 -2.16 1.69
C GLN A 178 25.66 -1.33 2.51
N VAL A 179 26.20 -0.53 3.43
CA VAL A 179 25.43 0.50 4.13
C VAL A 179 25.40 1.72 3.24
N LEU A 180 24.21 2.15 2.83
CA LEU A 180 24.02 3.37 2.07
C LEU A 180 24.18 4.60 2.99
N THR A 181 23.49 4.59 4.12
CA THR A 181 23.62 5.61 5.16
C THR A 181 23.16 5.10 6.52
N THR A 182 23.62 5.77 7.57
CA THR A 182 22.99 5.73 8.89
C THR A 182 21.88 6.77 8.94
N THR A 183 20.76 6.41 9.53
CA THR A 183 19.57 7.26 9.63
C THR A 183 19.21 7.55 11.08
N GLU A 184 18.25 8.44 11.30
CA GLU A 184 17.54 8.49 12.58
C GLU A 184 16.75 7.18 12.79
N GLU A 185 16.26 6.92 14.01
CA GLU A 185 15.74 5.59 14.38
C GLU A 185 14.56 5.13 13.50
N TYR A 186 13.82 6.07 12.89
CA TYR A 186 12.62 5.80 12.10
C TYR A 186 12.56 6.55 10.76
N ASP A 187 13.61 6.52 9.95
CA ASP A 187 13.49 6.92 8.54
C ASP A 187 12.93 5.78 7.67
N LYS A 188 11.70 5.95 7.19
CA LYS A 188 10.96 4.98 6.37
C LYS A 188 11.06 5.33 4.89
N ILE A 189 11.65 4.46 4.08
CA ILE A 189 11.68 4.65 2.62
C ILE A 189 10.25 4.47 2.08
N LEU A 190 9.77 5.47 1.34
CA LEU A 190 8.43 5.49 0.74
C LEU A 190 8.47 5.06 -0.72
N LYS A 191 9.45 5.54 -1.48
CA LYS A 191 9.59 5.27 -2.91
C LYS A 191 11.05 5.37 -3.32
N VAL A 192 11.45 4.49 -4.23
CA VAL A 192 12.72 4.59 -4.95
C VAL A 192 12.39 4.72 -6.44
N PHE A 193 12.96 5.73 -7.09
CA PHE A 193 12.65 6.04 -8.48
C PHE A 193 13.94 6.34 -9.27
N PRO A 194 14.24 5.61 -10.35
CA PRO A 194 15.38 5.94 -11.20
C PRO A 194 15.01 7.12 -12.10
N TRP A 195 15.85 8.15 -12.13
CA TRP A 195 15.61 9.32 -12.97
C TRP A 195 16.94 9.93 -13.42
N GLU A 196 17.07 10.15 -14.73
CA GLU A 196 18.33 10.52 -15.38
C GLU A 196 19.48 9.55 -14.99
N ASP A 197 20.59 10.10 -14.49
CA ASP A 197 21.77 9.35 -14.05
C ASP A 197 21.79 9.12 -12.53
N GLU A 198 20.63 9.26 -11.86
CA GLU A 198 20.49 9.13 -10.41
C GLU A 198 19.39 8.15 -9.98
N VAL A 199 19.50 7.67 -8.75
CA VAL A 199 18.42 6.98 -8.03
C VAL A 199 17.88 7.90 -6.94
N TRP A 200 16.60 8.26 -7.03
CA TRP A 200 15.91 9.11 -6.08
C TRP A 200 15.26 8.26 -5.00
N ILE A 201 15.53 8.60 -3.74
CA ILE A 201 14.99 7.92 -2.57
C ILE A 201 14.15 8.91 -1.79
N PHE A 202 12.84 8.71 -1.82
CA PHE A 202 11.88 9.47 -1.02
C PHE A 202 11.59 8.74 0.28
N TYR A 203 11.56 9.46 1.38
CA TYR A 203 11.42 8.86 2.70
C TYR A 203 10.68 9.76 3.67
N GLU A 204 10.00 9.12 4.63
CA GLU A 204 9.32 9.73 5.75
C GLU A 204 10.23 9.69 6.98
N THR A 205 10.20 10.77 7.76
CA THR A 205 10.92 10.91 9.04
C THR A 205 9.97 10.67 10.23
N GLU A 206 10.50 10.66 11.46
CA GLU A 206 9.68 10.53 12.69
C GLU A 206 8.58 11.58 12.85
N THR A 207 8.76 12.76 12.24
CA THR A 207 7.81 13.86 12.28
C THR A 207 6.73 13.77 11.20
N SER A 208 6.72 12.69 10.42
CA SER A 208 5.91 12.52 9.21
C SER A 208 6.22 13.54 8.10
N ASP A 209 7.37 14.21 8.17
CA ASP A 209 7.87 15.02 7.06
C ASP A 209 8.45 14.10 5.98
N ILE A 210 8.26 14.50 4.72
CA ILE A 210 8.82 13.80 3.56
C ILE A 210 10.05 14.52 3.06
N TYR A 211 11.13 13.76 2.95
CA TYR A 211 12.42 14.18 2.42
C TYR A 211 12.79 13.33 1.21
N TYR A 212 13.80 13.78 0.48
CA TYR A 212 14.45 12.98 -0.54
C TYR A 212 15.97 13.09 -0.48
N ARG A 213 16.62 12.06 -1.02
CA ARG A 213 18.05 12.03 -1.33
C ARG A 213 18.23 11.43 -2.73
N THR A 214 19.31 11.81 -3.40
CA THR A 214 19.71 11.20 -4.66
C THR A 214 20.97 10.36 -4.45
N VAL A 215 21.10 9.28 -5.21
CA VAL A 215 22.30 8.45 -5.26
C VAL A 215 22.81 8.42 -6.69
N ASP A 216 24.07 8.78 -6.86
CA ASP A 216 24.76 8.77 -8.14
C ASP A 216 26.17 8.14 -8.00
N ASN A 217 27.05 8.41 -8.97
CA ASN A 217 28.43 7.93 -8.93
C ASN A 217 29.31 8.64 -7.87
N ASP A 218 28.93 9.84 -7.44
CA ASP A 218 29.64 10.63 -6.43
C ASP A 218 29.17 10.28 -5.01
N GLY A 219 27.99 9.67 -4.88
CA GLY A 219 27.52 9.02 -3.66
C GLY A 219 26.08 9.42 -3.31
N LEU A 220 25.76 9.35 -2.01
CA LEU A 220 24.47 9.78 -1.48
C LEU A 220 24.49 11.29 -1.23
N SER A 221 23.47 12.00 -1.71
CA SER A 221 23.30 13.43 -1.46
C SER A 221 22.99 13.75 0.01
N ASP A 222 23.11 15.03 0.38
CA ASP A 222 22.50 15.57 1.59
C ASP A 222 20.97 15.38 1.57
N PRO A 223 20.30 15.36 2.75
CA PRO A 223 18.85 15.27 2.81
C PRO A 223 18.18 16.59 2.42
N TYR A 224 17.17 16.53 1.55
CA TYR A 224 16.41 17.69 1.12
C TYR A 224 14.93 17.55 1.50
N PRO A 225 14.30 18.56 2.12
CA PRO A 225 12.88 18.50 2.43
C PRO A 225 12.07 18.59 1.14
N LEU A 226 11.07 17.71 1.01
CA LEU A 226 10.04 17.80 -0.03
C LEU A 226 8.76 18.43 0.54
N MET A 227 8.31 17.95 1.70
CA MET A 227 7.09 18.39 2.35
C MET A 227 7.21 18.27 3.86
N THR A 228 7.03 19.39 4.58
CA THR A 228 7.16 19.46 6.05
C THR A 228 5.91 20.05 6.73
N GLU A 229 4.80 20.12 5.99
CA GLU A 229 3.55 20.69 6.47
C GLU A 229 2.41 19.67 6.33
N GLY A 230 1.48 19.70 7.28
CA GLY A 230 0.37 18.75 7.34
C GLY A 230 0.82 17.33 7.69
N TYR A 231 0.01 16.35 7.29
CA TYR A 231 0.33 14.92 7.33
C TYR A 231 0.40 14.41 5.90
N PRO A 232 1.57 14.52 5.25
CA PRO A 232 1.71 14.14 3.86
C PRO A 232 1.87 12.61 3.70
N TYR A 233 1.36 12.08 2.61
CA TYR A 233 1.57 10.69 2.17
C TYR A 233 2.00 10.69 0.71
N LEU A 234 3.16 10.10 0.39
CA LEU A 234 3.62 9.98 -1.00
C LEU A 234 2.79 8.92 -1.71
N TYR A 235 2.06 9.33 -2.74
CA TYR A 235 1.23 8.44 -3.55
C TYR A 235 2.01 7.84 -4.70
N ASP A 236 2.57 8.69 -5.55
CA ASP A 236 3.29 8.21 -6.72
C ASP A 236 4.34 9.19 -7.21
N VAL A 237 5.24 8.66 -8.04
CA VAL A 237 6.30 9.41 -8.71
C VAL A 237 6.35 8.95 -10.16
N VAL A 238 6.23 9.91 -11.08
CA VAL A 238 6.24 9.65 -12.53
C VAL A 238 7.13 10.64 -13.25
N GLN A 239 7.44 10.33 -14.50
CA GLN A 239 8.23 11.19 -15.38
C GLN A 239 7.31 11.83 -16.44
N TYR A 240 7.47 13.14 -16.63
CA TYR A 240 6.86 13.91 -17.71
C TYR A 240 7.96 14.57 -18.54
N GLY A 241 8.31 13.99 -19.70
CA GLY A 241 9.46 14.45 -20.47
C GLY A 241 10.76 14.41 -19.65
N THR A 242 11.34 15.57 -19.36
CA THR A 242 12.54 15.70 -18.49
C THR A 242 12.21 16.18 -17.08
N THR A 243 10.95 16.10 -16.67
CA THR A 243 10.48 16.58 -15.37
C THR A 243 10.07 15.39 -14.52
N LEU A 244 10.49 15.39 -13.26
CA LEU A 244 10.01 14.43 -12.26
C LEU A 244 8.78 15.01 -11.57
N MET A 245 7.66 14.30 -11.54
CA MET A 245 6.44 14.72 -10.84
C MET A 245 6.19 13.82 -9.66
N VAL A 246 5.98 14.42 -8.48
CA VAL A 246 5.67 13.71 -7.23
C VAL A 246 4.28 14.08 -6.78
N PHE A 247 3.44 13.06 -6.58
CA PHE A 247 2.05 13.18 -6.13
C PHE A 247 1.94 12.81 -4.66
N LEU A 248 1.26 13.66 -3.89
CA LEU A 248 1.12 13.50 -2.44
C LEU A 248 -0.35 13.65 -2.02
N GLU A 249 -0.79 12.83 -1.07
CA GLU A 249 -1.90 13.21 -0.20
C GLU A 249 -1.40 14.20 0.82
N VAL A 250 -2.19 15.22 1.12
CA VAL A 250 -1.91 16.08 2.26
C VAL A 250 -3.19 16.25 3.06
N GLN A 251 -3.14 15.86 4.32
CA GLN A 251 -4.15 16.20 5.31
C GLN A 251 -3.70 17.42 6.12
N GLY A 252 -4.55 18.44 6.19
CA GLY A 252 -4.29 19.64 7.00
C GLY A 252 -4.29 19.33 8.50
N GLN A 253 -3.53 20.09 9.29
CA GLN A 253 -3.43 19.86 10.75
C GLN A 253 -4.75 20.08 11.50
N GLU A 254 -5.64 20.91 10.95
CA GLU A 254 -6.91 21.29 11.58
C GLU A 254 -8.13 20.63 10.90
N THR A 255 -7.92 19.79 9.89
CA THR A 255 -9.00 19.20 9.08
C THR A 255 -8.84 17.70 8.91
N GLU A 256 -9.96 16.97 8.86
CA GLU A 256 -9.95 15.56 8.41
C GLU A 256 -9.95 15.44 6.88
N GLN A 257 -10.20 16.57 6.19
CA GLN A 257 -10.16 16.67 4.74
C GLN A 257 -8.73 16.54 4.20
N LYS A 258 -8.64 15.84 3.07
CA LYS A 258 -7.41 15.52 2.36
C LYS A 258 -7.41 16.18 0.99
N THR A 259 -6.25 16.53 0.47
CA THR A 259 -6.10 17.05 -0.89
C THR A 259 -5.04 16.23 -1.60
N LEU A 260 -5.29 15.87 -2.85
CA LEU A 260 -4.25 15.35 -3.74
C LEU A 260 -3.50 16.52 -4.33
N VAL A 261 -2.20 16.57 -4.11
CA VAL A 261 -1.32 17.63 -4.61
C VAL A 261 -0.18 17.05 -5.42
N TYR A 262 0.49 17.90 -6.19
CA TYR A 262 1.74 17.56 -6.84
C TYR A 262 2.78 18.66 -6.72
N THR A 263 4.04 18.26 -6.86
CA THR A 263 5.15 19.15 -7.16
C THR A 263 6.02 18.52 -8.24
N ALA A 264 6.65 19.36 -9.05
CA ALA A 264 7.45 18.95 -10.19
C ALA A 264 8.89 19.46 -10.04
N TYR A 265 9.86 18.65 -10.44
CA TYR A 265 11.27 19.00 -10.44
C TYR A 265 11.82 19.10 -11.87
N ASP A 266 12.28 20.30 -12.23
CA ASP A 266 13.14 20.58 -13.37
C ASP A 266 14.25 21.52 -12.88
N LYS A 267 15.31 20.93 -12.29
CA LYS A 267 16.43 21.60 -11.61
C LYS A 267 16.06 22.35 -10.32
N GLU A 268 14.83 22.83 -10.23
CA GLU A 268 14.23 23.39 -9.03
C GLU A 268 12.81 22.84 -8.87
N TRP A 269 12.36 22.72 -7.62
CA TRP A 269 11.00 22.29 -7.31
C TRP A 269 10.00 23.42 -7.57
N THR A 270 8.91 23.10 -8.25
CA THR A 270 7.77 24.01 -8.38
C THR A 270 7.03 24.14 -7.04
N PRO A 271 6.30 25.24 -6.81
CA PRO A 271 5.34 25.30 -5.72
C PRO A 271 4.35 24.14 -5.78
N ILE A 272 3.92 23.65 -4.61
CA ILE A 272 2.89 22.62 -4.50
C ILE A 272 1.58 23.15 -5.10
N GLN A 273 0.95 22.32 -5.91
CA GLN A 273 -0.29 22.64 -6.61
C GLN A 273 -1.32 21.53 -6.36
N ALA A 274 -2.59 21.90 -6.21
CA ALA A 274 -3.67 20.93 -6.06
C ALA A 274 -3.95 20.21 -7.40
N VAL A 275 -4.12 18.90 -7.32
CA VAL A 275 -4.63 18.04 -8.40
C VAL A 275 -6.10 17.75 -8.18
N ALA A 276 -6.52 17.47 -6.94
CA ALA A 276 -7.92 17.26 -6.57
C ALA A 276 -8.16 17.69 -5.12
N THR A 277 -9.21 18.47 -4.88
CA THR A 277 -9.57 18.96 -3.53
C THR A 277 -10.79 18.20 -2.97
N PRO A 278 -11.09 18.32 -1.66
CA PRO A 278 -12.32 17.79 -1.09
C PRO A 278 -13.57 18.29 -1.82
N GLU A 279 -13.61 19.57 -2.21
CA GLU A 279 -14.75 20.14 -2.95
C GLU A 279 -14.92 19.54 -4.34
N GLU A 280 -13.86 18.97 -4.91
CA GLU A 280 -13.86 18.21 -6.16
C GLU A 280 -14.10 16.71 -5.91
N GLY A 281 -14.51 16.34 -4.69
CA GLY A 281 -14.86 14.98 -4.32
C GLY A 281 -13.70 14.09 -3.91
N PHE A 282 -12.48 14.62 -3.75
CA PHE A 282 -11.33 13.78 -3.37
C PHE A 282 -11.51 13.17 -1.97
N LEU A 283 -11.38 11.84 -1.87
CA LEU A 283 -11.41 11.12 -0.60
C LEU A 283 -10.05 10.49 -0.26
N SER A 284 -9.47 9.74 -1.20
CA SER A 284 -8.19 9.04 -1.01
C SER A 284 -7.65 8.46 -2.32
N GLY A 285 -6.42 7.95 -2.27
CA GLY A 285 -5.77 7.29 -3.40
C GLY A 285 -5.00 8.24 -4.30
N GLY A 286 -4.32 7.67 -5.28
CA GLY A 286 -3.47 8.37 -6.22
C GLY A 286 -2.64 7.36 -7.00
N SER A 287 -3.14 6.94 -8.16
CA SER A 287 -2.32 6.21 -9.14
C SER A 287 -2.03 7.16 -10.28
N ALA A 288 -0.77 7.32 -10.65
CA ALA A 288 -0.39 8.13 -11.80
C ALA A 288 0.23 7.23 -12.89
N VAL A 289 -0.19 7.44 -14.14
CA VAL A 289 0.33 6.69 -15.29
C VAL A 289 0.74 7.68 -16.36
N THR A 290 2.00 7.58 -16.80
CA THR A 290 2.47 8.27 -18.00
C THR A 290 2.19 7.38 -19.21
N THR A 291 1.43 7.90 -20.18
CA THR A 291 1.14 7.23 -21.45
C THR A 291 2.22 7.51 -22.49
N SER A 292 2.26 6.71 -23.54
CA SER A 292 3.24 6.74 -24.63
C SER A 292 3.18 8.03 -25.44
N ASP A 293 2.02 8.70 -25.46
CA ASP A 293 1.82 10.03 -26.03
C ASP A 293 2.36 11.17 -25.14
N GLY A 294 2.83 10.85 -23.93
CA GLY A 294 3.45 11.79 -22.98
C GLY A 294 2.49 12.35 -21.92
N ARG A 295 1.19 12.09 -22.02
CA ARG A 295 0.21 12.56 -21.03
C ARG A 295 0.34 11.80 -19.71
N ILE A 296 -0.11 12.41 -18.63
CA ILE A 296 -0.20 11.75 -17.31
C ILE A 296 -1.66 11.69 -16.89
N PHE A 297 -2.15 10.48 -16.65
CA PHE A 297 -3.45 10.24 -16.03
C PHE A 297 -3.25 10.06 -14.53
N VAL A 298 -3.96 10.84 -13.73
CA VAL A 298 -3.97 10.73 -12.27
C VAL A 298 -5.35 10.30 -11.82
N PHE A 299 -5.43 9.16 -11.16
CA PHE A 299 -6.66 8.54 -10.72
C PHE A 299 -6.77 8.54 -9.19
N TRP A 300 -7.98 8.71 -8.65
CA TRP A 300 -8.26 8.65 -7.22
C TRP A 300 -9.65 8.10 -6.92
N ASN A 301 -9.89 7.77 -5.65
CA ASN A 301 -11.22 7.45 -5.15
C ASN A 301 -11.88 8.75 -4.66
N GLY A 302 -13.09 9.01 -5.13
CA GLY A 302 -13.82 10.23 -4.77
C GLY A 302 -15.33 10.04 -4.69
N THR A 303 -16.04 11.12 -4.36
CA THR A 303 -17.51 11.16 -4.29
C THR A 303 -18.04 12.51 -4.74
N GLU A 304 -19.18 12.56 -5.42
CA GLU A 304 -19.86 13.82 -5.74
C GLU A 304 -20.69 14.36 -4.55
N ASP A 305 -21.00 13.51 -3.55
CA ASP A 305 -21.82 13.87 -2.39
C ASP A 305 -21.07 13.59 -1.07
N LEU A 306 -20.43 14.64 -0.55
CA LEU A 306 -19.75 14.60 0.75
C LEU A 306 -20.71 14.69 1.95
N GLU A 307 -21.99 14.98 1.74
CA GLU A 307 -22.96 15.22 2.82
C GLU A 307 -23.70 13.96 3.28
N VAL A 308 -23.73 12.90 2.46
CA VAL A 308 -24.49 11.67 2.74
C VAL A 308 -23.56 10.49 3.01
N GLU A 309 -23.53 10.02 4.27
CA GLU A 309 -22.84 8.78 4.64
C GLU A 309 -23.77 7.55 4.63
N PRO A 310 -23.28 6.37 4.18
CA PRO A 310 -21.96 6.13 3.60
C PRO A 310 -21.84 6.78 2.21
N TRP A 311 -20.69 7.39 1.92
CA TRP A 311 -20.44 8.02 0.62
C TRP A 311 -20.50 6.98 -0.50
N GLU A 312 -21.15 7.35 -1.61
CA GLU A 312 -21.00 6.65 -2.87
C GLU A 312 -19.64 6.99 -3.44
N VAL A 313 -18.78 5.98 -3.63
CA VAL A 313 -17.38 6.21 -4.00
C VAL A 313 -17.09 5.61 -5.36
N ASP A 314 -16.57 6.47 -6.23
CA ASP A 314 -16.22 6.18 -7.62
C ASP A 314 -14.72 6.43 -7.87
N ILE A 315 -14.24 5.94 -9.02
CA ILE A 315 -12.94 6.28 -9.54
C ILE A 315 -13.07 7.58 -10.34
N PHE A 316 -12.29 8.58 -9.94
CA PHE A 316 -12.15 9.86 -10.64
C PHE A 316 -10.76 9.98 -11.23
N TYR A 317 -10.62 10.85 -12.23
CA TYR A 317 -9.32 11.15 -12.80
C TYR A 317 -9.21 12.56 -13.39
N ARG A 318 -7.96 12.95 -13.62
CA ARG A 318 -7.54 14.13 -14.37
C ARG A 318 -6.37 13.76 -15.26
N VAL A 319 -6.20 14.51 -16.33
CA VAL A 319 -5.13 14.34 -17.32
C VAL A 319 -4.24 15.58 -17.28
N TYR A 320 -2.94 15.37 -17.36
CA TYR A 320 -1.94 16.41 -17.48
C TYR A 320 -1.20 16.28 -18.82
N ASP A 321 -1.33 17.32 -19.65
CA ASP A 321 -0.59 17.51 -20.90
C ASP A 321 0.00 18.93 -20.93
N GLY A 322 0.78 19.26 -19.91
CA GLY A 322 1.26 20.62 -19.64
C GLY A 322 0.24 21.54 -18.96
N ASN A 323 -1.06 21.22 -19.03
CA ASN A 323 -2.12 21.78 -18.18
C ASN A 323 -3.04 20.66 -17.69
N TRP A 324 -3.74 20.90 -16.58
CA TRP A 324 -4.71 19.95 -16.03
C TRP A 324 -6.06 20.04 -16.77
N SER A 325 -6.62 18.89 -17.09
CA SER A 325 -8.00 18.74 -17.53
C SER A 325 -9.00 19.08 -16.41
N HIS A 326 -10.29 19.08 -16.74
CA HIS A 326 -11.33 19.01 -15.71
C HIS A 326 -11.33 17.63 -15.02
N VAL A 327 -12.02 17.54 -13.88
CA VAL A 327 -12.24 16.25 -13.20
C VAL A 327 -13.24 15.43 -13.98
N TYR A 328 -12.91 14.17 -14.22
CA TYR A 328 -13.80 13.19 -14.81
C TYR A 328 -14.11 12.08 -13.80
N LYS A 329 -15.35 11.60 -13.84
CA LYS A 329 -15.77 10.36 -13.16
C LYS A 329 -15.66 9.21 -14.17
N LEU A 330 -14.96 8.13 -13.80
CA LEU A 330 -14.68 6.99 -14.67
C LEU A 330 -15.68 5.84 -14.47
N THR A 331 -16.00 5.54 -13.21
CA THR A 331 -16.98 4.51 -12.86
C THR A 331 -18.30 5.17 -12.45
N ASP A 332 -19.41 4.46 -12.56
CA ASP A 332 -20.68 4.83 -11.91
C ASP A 332 -21.11 3.66 -11.01
N THR A 333 -20.20 3.30 -10.10
CA THR A 333 -20.33 2.14 -9.23
C THR A 333 -20.39 2.66 -7.80
N PRO A 334 -21.56 2.68 -7.13
CA PRO A 334 -21.77 3.45 -5.90
C PRO A 334 -20.97 2.99 -4.67
N GLU A 335 -20.03 2.04 -4.76
CA GLU A 335 -19.55 1.31 -3.59
C GLU A 335 -18.07 0.90 -3.68
N VAL A 336 -17.16 1.75 -4.17
CA VAL A 336 -15.71 1.47 -4.10
C VAL A 336 -15.11 1.93 -2.77
N TRP A 337 -14.77 1.02 -1.87
CA TRP A 337 -13.92 1.35 -0.72
C TRP A 337 -12.98 0.20 -0.41
N GLU A 338 -11.90 0.11 -1.20
CA GLU A 338 -10.57 -0.32 -0.76
C GLU A 338 -9.50 -0.01 -1.83
N ALA A 339 -8.96 1.21 -1.73
CA ALA A 339 -7.54 1.60 -1.65
C ALA A 339 -6.43 1.03 -2.56
N SER A 340 -6.70 0.31 -3.66
CA SER A 340 -5.59 -0.14 -4.54
C SER A 340 -5.92 -0.10 -6.02
N MET A 341 -6.59 0.95 -6.50
CA MET A 341 -6.65 1.12 -7.95
C MET A 341 -5.25 1.40 -8.50
N THR A 342 -4.87 0.64 -9.52
CA THR A 342 -3.61 0.78 -10.26
C THR A 342 -3.91 0.74 -11.74
N ALA A 343 -3.12 1.43 -12.55
CA ALA A 343 -3.32 1.45 -13.99
C ALA A 343 -2.00 1.29 -14.73
N ALA A 344 -2.09 0.86 -15.99
CA ALA A 344 -0.98 0.84 -16.92
C ALA A 344 -1.49 1.01 -18.35
N GLU A 345 -0.66 1.56 -19.23
CA GLU A 345 -0.94 1.58 -20.66
C GLU A 345 -0.55 0.25 -21.31
N TYR A 346 -1.41 -0.26 -22.18
CA TYR A 346 -1.18 -1.45 -23.00
C TYR A 346 -1.87 -1.28 -24.35
N ASN A 347 -1.13 -1.29 -25.45
CA ASN A 347 -1.67 -1.13 -26.82
C ASN A 347 -2.61 0.09 -26.98
N ASP A 348 -2.18 1.26 -26.52
CA ASP A 348 -2.94 2.53 -26.59
C ASP A 348 -4.27 2.53 -25.81
N GLU A 349 -4.47 1.55 -24.91
CA GLU A 349 -5.54 1.54 -23.91
C GLU A 349 -4.97 1.61 -22.49
N LEU A 350 -5.73 2.18 -21.56
CA LEU A 350 -5.45 2.11 -20.13
C LEU A 350 -6.15 0.89 -19.54
N VAL A 351 -5.38 0.01 -18.92
CA VAL A 351 -5.90 -1.13 -18.16
C VAL A 351 -5.86 -0.78 -16.68
N ILE A 352 -7.04 -0.67 -16.08
CA ILE A 352 -7.26 -0.17 -14.73
C ILE A 352 -7.71 -1.35 -13.87
N VAL A 353 -6.92 -1.70 -12.87
CA VAL A 353 -7.20 -2.79 -11.93
C VAL A 353 -7.74 -2.18 -10.64
N TRP A 354 -8.93 -2.59 -10.22
CA TRP A 354 -9.62 -2.04 -9.06
C TRP A 354 -10.46 -3.10 -8.36
N ARG A 355 -10.82 -2.86 -7.10
CA ARG A 355 -11.61 -3.78 -6.26
C ARG A 355 -12.93 -3.16 -5.86
N GLU A 356 -14.00 -3.92 -6.03
CA GLU A 356 -15.33 -3.58 -5.55
C GLU A 356 -15.46 -3.91 -4.05
N LYS A 357 -16.04 -3.02 -3.24
CA LYS A 357 -16.05 -3.16 -1.78
C LYS A 357 -16.90 -4.31 -1.28
N GLU A 358 -18.12 -4.45 -1.81
CA GLU A 358 -19.10 -5.39 -1.27
C GLU A 358 -18.75 -6.83 -1.64
N SER A 359 -18.47 -7.05 -2.93
CA SER A 359 -18.10 -8.37 -3.44
C SER A 359 -16.66 -8.74 -3.13
N LEU A 360 -15.81 -7.73 -2.88
CA LEU A 360 -14.35 -7.86 -2.74
C LEU A 360 -13.68 -8.45 -3.99
N ILE A 361 -14.40 -8.49 -5.12
CA ILE A 361 -13.91 -8.94 -6.43
C ILE A 361 -12.99 -7.87 -7.01
N VAL A 362 -11.87 -8.31 -7.57
CA VAL A 362 -10.98 -7.45 -8.35
C VAL A 362 -11.34 -7.53 -9.82
N TYR A 363 -11.44 -6.38 -10.47
CA TYR A 363 -11.75 -6.20 -11.87
C TYR A 363 -10.57 -5.58 -12.62
N ALA A 364 -10.50 -5.84 -13.92
CA ALA A 364 -9.70 -5.09 -14.89
C ALA A 364 -10.65 -4.41 -15.88
N SER A 365 -10.60 -3.09 -15.94
CA SER A 365 -11.34 -2.27 -16.91
C SER A 365 -10.39 -1.75 -17.98
N HIS A 366 -10.77 -1.94 -19.24
CA HIS A 366 -10.07 -1.42 -20.41
C HIS A 366 -10.73 -0.12 -20.83
N ALA A 367 -9.95 0.96 -20.88
CA ALA A 367 -10.43 2.29 -21.19
C ALA A 367 -9.60 2.95 -22.29
N HIS A 368 -10.28 3.63 -23.21
CA HIS A 368 -9.65 4.43 -24.26
C HIS A 368 -9.99 5.91 -24.11
N ALA A 369 -9.03 6.78 -24.40
CA ALA A 369 -9.31 8.17 -24.70
C ALA A 369 -9.94 8.24 -26.09
N GLY A 370 -11.23 8.63 -26.20
CA GLY A 370 -11.90 8.66 -27.50
C GLY A 370 -11.22 9.60 -28.50
N GLU A 371 -11.31 9.35 -29.81
CA GLU A 371 -10.98 10.38 -30.80
C GLU A 371 -12.14 11.39 -30.82
N GLY A 372 -11.84 12.69 -30.65
CA GLY A 372 -12.83 13.79 -30.54
C GLY A 372 -13.98 13.75 -31.55
N GLY A 373 -15.07 13.07 -31.18
CA GLY A 373 -16.37 13.10 -31.84
C GLY A 373 -17.34 13.92 -31.02
N ASP A 374 -18.17 14.70 -31.70
CA ASP A 374 -19.13 15.66 -31.13
C ASP A 374 -19.88 15.09 -29.91
N ILE A 375 -19.77 15.80 -28.79
CA ILE A 375 -20.47 15.53 -27.53
C ILE A 375 -21.94 15.91 -27.71
N GLU A 376 -22.69 15.06 -28.38
CA GLU A 376 -24.15 15.00 -28.24
C GLU A 376 -24.52 13.59 -27.81
N GLU A 377 -25.17 13.51 -26.65
CA GLU A 377 -25.61 12.32 -25.92
C GLU A 377 -24.47 11.57 -25.21
N GLN A 378 -24.32 11.86 -23.90
CA GLN A 378 -23.87 10.88 -22.93
C GLN A 378 -24.75 9.63 -23.11
N GLY A 379 -24.29 8.68 -23.93
CA GLY A 379 -24.81 7.33 -23.89
C GLY A 379 -24.62 6.83 -22.46
N GLU A 380 -25.67 6.24 -21.89
CA GLU A 380 -25.63 5.60 -20.58
C GLU A 380 -24.32 4.81 -20.45
N LEU A 381 -23.44 5.25 -19.52
CA LEU A 381 -22.24 4.50 -19.16
C LEU A 381 -22.70 3.07 -18.89
N GLU A 382 -22.09 2.10 -19.56
CA GLU A 382 -22.54 0.72 -19.47
C GLU A 382 -22.43 0.27 -18.01
N GLN A 383 -23.57 0.18 -17.33
CA GLN A 383 -23.65 -0.32 -15.97
C GLN A 383 -22.97 -1.69 -15.96
N VAL A 384 -21.88 -1.83 -15.20
CA VAL A 384 -21.30 -3.14 -14.90
C VAL A 384 -22.38 -3.90 -14.16
N THR A 385 -23.16 -4.71 -14.88
CA THR A 385 -24.17 -5.56 -14.29
C THR A 385 -23.41 -6.74 -13.70
N PRO A 386 -23.40 -6.90 -12.37
CA PRO A 386 -22.74 -8.04 -11.75
C PRO A 386 -23.29 -9.31 -12.38
N LYS A 387 -22.42 -10.27 -12.72
CA LYS A 387 -22.89 -11.61 -13.04
C LYS A 387 -23.80 -12.07 -11.90
N GLU A 388 -24.97 -12.61 -12.24
CA GLU A 388 -25.84 -13.28 -11.26
C GLU A 388 -24.97 -14.17 -10.36
N GLU A 389 -25.07 -13.95 -9.04
CA GLU A 389 -24.35 -14.71 -8.03
C GLU A 389 -24.30 -16.19 -8.44
N PRO A 390 -23.12 -16.81 -8.58
CA PRO A 390 -23.06 -18.24 -8.77
C PRO A 390 -23.81 -18.91 -7.61
N GLU A 391 -24.71 -19.85 -7.92
CA GLU A 391 -25.48 -20.58 -6.90
C GLU A 391 -24.56 -20.96 -5.74
N GLU A 392 -24.85 -20.41 -4.56
CA GLU A 392 -24.08 -20.64 -3.34
C GLU A 392 -23.72 -22.13 -3.27
N PRO A 393 -22.43 -22.51 -3.31
CA PRO A 393 -22.06 -23.91 -3.14
C PRO A 393 -22.59 -24.32 -1.77
N GLU A 394 -23.44 -25.37 -1.72
CA GLU A 394 -24.11 -25.85 -0.50
C GLU A 394 -23.16 -25.72 0.70
N LYS A 395 -23.34 -24.64 1.48
CA LYS A 395 -22.42 -24.26 2.56
C LYS A 395 -22.41 -25.40 3.57
N LYS A 396 -21.38 -26.26 3.50
CA LYS A 396 -21.03 -27.08 4.66
C LYS A 396 -20.65 -26.07 5.76
N PRO A 397 -21.36 -26.03 6.88
CA PRO A 397 -21.17 -24.99 7.89
C PRO A 397 -19.72 -24.99 8.34
N SER A 398 -19.04 -23.86 8.11
CA SER A 398 -17.66 -23.64 8.48
C SER A 398 -17.46 -23.95 9.97
N ILE A 399 -16.31 -24.51 10.31
CA ILE A 399 -15.97 -24.86 11.70
C ILE A 399 -16.07 -23.61 12.59
N LEU A 400 -15.72 -22.44 12.06
CA LEU A 400 -15.87 -21.14 12.73
C LEU A 400 -17.33 -20.79 13.06
N PHE A 401 -18.28 -21.06 12.17
CA PHE A 401 -19.71 -20.83 12.46
C PHE A 401 -20.23 -21.80 13.53
N LYS A 402 -19.79 -23.06 13.51
CA LYS A 402 -20.08 -24.04 14.56
C LYS A 402 -19.47 -23.62 15.91
N VAL A 403 -18.22 -23.13 15.92
CA VAL A 403 -17.53 -22.69 17.13
C VAL A 403 -18.17 -21.43 17.70
N LYS A 404 -18.50 -20.42 16.88
CA LYS A 404 -19.19 -19.20 17.35
C LYS A 404 -20.54 -19.55 17.99
N LYS A 405 -21.33 -20.40 17.34
CA LYS A 405 -22.62 -20.88 17.89
C LYS A 405 -22.44 -21.75 19.14
N TYR A 406 -21.36 -22.52 19.24
CA TYR A 406 -21.03 -23.29 20.45
C TYR A 406 -20.63 -22.36 21.59
N VAL A 407 -19.75 -21.39 21.33
CA VAL A 407 -19.27 -20.42 22.31
C VAL A 407 -20.44 -19.58 22.82
N GLU A 408 -21.31 -19.07 21.96
CA GLU A 408 -22.53 -18.35 22.37
C GLU A 408 -23.47 -19.21 23.22
N ARG A 409 -23.64 -20.50 22.86
CA ARG A 409 -24.51 -21.43 23.61
C ARG A 409 -23.96 -21.81 24.98
N TYR A 410 -22.64 -21.81 25.15
CA TYR A 410 -21.97 -22.23 26.39
C TYR A 410 -21.31 -21.10 27.18
N LEU A 411 -21.36 -19.84 26.70
CA LEU A 411 -20.78 -18.68 27.37
C LEU A 411 -21.30 -18.53 28.81
N SER A 412 -22.61 -18.66 28.98
CA SER A 412 -23.27 -18.61 30.29
C SER A 412 -22.80 -19.75 31.22
N LEU A 413 -22.53 -20.92 30.67
CA LEU A 413 -22.01 -22.09 31.40
C LEU A 413 -20.55 -21.88 31.81
N ILE A 414 -19.71 -21.30 30.95
CA ILE A 414 -18.32 -20.97 31.23
C ILE A 414 -18.23 -19.92 32.36
N VAL A 415 -19.06 -18.89 32.31
CA VAL A 415 -19.14 -17.86 33.36
C VAL A 415 -19.57 -18.47 34.69
N VAL A 416 -20.58 -19.35 34.70
CA VAL A 416 -21.05 -20.02 35.93
C VAL A 416 -19.97 -20.94 36.51
N VAL A 417 -19.25 -21.70 35.68
CA VAL A 417 -18.14 -22.56 36.14
C VAL A 417 -17.00 -21.71 36.70
N GLY A 418 -16.67 -20.59 36.08
CA GLY A 418 -15.67 -19.64 36.59
C GLY A 418 -16.03 -19.07 37.96
N VAL A 419 -17.29 -18.67 38.15
CA VAL A 419 -17.80 -18.17 39.44
C VAL A 419 -17.77 -19.26 40.51
N LEU A 420 -18.19 -20.49 40.18
CA LEU A 420 -18.15 -21.62 41.11
C LEU A 420 -16.71 -21.97 41.53
N ALA A 421 -15.76 -21.96 40.58
CA ALA A 421 -14.35 -22.19 40.88
C ALA A 421 -13.78 -21.11 41.81
N ALA A 422 -14.10 -19.83 41.57
CA ALA A 422 -13.69 -18.73 42.44
C ALA A 422 -14.29 -18.86 43.85
N LEU A 423 -15.57 -19.21 43.97
CA LEU A 423 -16.24 -19.44 45.26
C LEU A 423 -15.63 -20.64 46.01
N SER A 424 -15.32 -21.73 45.31
CA SER A 424 -14.59 -22.87 45.90
C SER A 424 -13.20 -22.46 46.39
N GLY A 425 -12.47 -21.64 45.63
CA GLY A 425 -11.19 -21.07 46.06
C GLY A 425 -11.31 -20.25 47.34
N VAL A 426 -12.28 -19.34 47.40
CA VAL A 426 -12.56 -18.52 48.60
C VAL A 426 -12.94 -19.40 49.80
N TYR A 427 -13.77 -20.42 49.59
CA TYR A 427 -14.17 -21.35 50.66
C TYR A 427 -12.97 -22.12 51.24
N ILE A 428 -12.07 -22.63 50.39
CA ILE A 428 -10.86 -23.34 50.81
C ILE A 428 -9.94 -22.43 51.62
N VAL A 429 -9.75 -21.18 51.18
CA VAL A 429 -8.94 -20.19 51.90
C VAL A 429 -9.55 -19.87 53.26
N LYS A 430 -10.86 -19.63 53.33
CA LYS A 430 -11.57 -19.32 54.58
C LYS A 430 -11.50 -20.49 55.57
N LYS A 431 -11.64 -21.74 55.09
CA LYS A 431 -11.51 -22.95 55.92
C LYS A 431 -10.09 -23.11 56.49
N ARG A 432 -9.05 -22.79 55.71
CA ARG A 432 -7.65 -22.79 56.20
C ARG A 432 -7.36 -21.72 57.25
N ILE A 433 -8.05 -20.58 57.20
CA ILE A 433 -7.88 -19.52 58.20
C ILE A 433 -8.57 -19.93 59.51
N SER A 434 -9.80 -20.43 59.44
CA SER A 434 -10.54 -20.93 60.61
C SER A 434 -9.82 -22.10 61.31
N SER A 435 -9.23 -23.05 60.57
CA SER A 435 -8.47 -24.15 61.19
C SER A 435 -7.17 -23.69 61.87
N LYS A 436 -6.62 -22.51 61.49
CA LYS A 436 -5.43 -21.94 62.15
C LYS A 436 -5.79 -21.21 63.45
N GLU A 437 -7.02 -20.75 63.61
CA GLU A 437 -7.50 -20.12 64.85
C GLU A 437 -7.82 -21.17 65.92
N GLU A 438 -8.47 -22.30 65.57
CA GLU A 438 -8.69 -23.41 66.51
C GLU A 438 -7.39 -24.00 67.06
N VAL A 439 -6.33 -24.08 66.24
CA VAL A 439 -5.00 -24.57 66.69
C VAL A 439 -4.30 -23.57 67.63
N LYS A 440 -4.63 -22.28 67.57
CA LYS A 440 -4.10 -21.27 68.51
C LYS A 440 -4.82 -21.28 69.86
N GLU A 441 -6.12 -21.54 69.91
CA GLU A 441 -6.85 -21.66 71.19
C GLU A 441 -6.45 -22.92 71.98
N VAL A 442 -6.22 -24.06 71.31
CA VAL A 442 -5.76 -25.29 71.99
C VAL A 442 -4.36 -25.14 72.58
N ARG A 443 -3.45 -24.37 71.93
CA ARG A 443 -2.07 -24.15 72.43
C ARG A 443 -1.95 -23.13 73.56
N LEU A 444 -2.93 -22.25 73.76
CA LEU A 444 -2.98 -21.32 74.90
C LEU A 444 -3.53 -21.97 76.17
N GLY A 445 -4.33 -23.05 76.05
CA GLY A 445 -4.81 -23.85 77.18
C GLY A 445 -3.75 -24.76 77.83
N GLU A 446 -2.74 -25.22 77.08
CA GLU A 446 -1.77 -26.22 77.57
C GLU A 446 -0.46 -25.66 78.16
N ARG A 447 -0.14 -24.36 77.99
CA ARG A 447 1.12 -23.75 78.47
C ARG A 447 1.12 -23.29 79.94
N ARG A 448 0.14 -23.68 80.75
CA ARG A 448 0.07 -23.34 82.19
C ARG A 448 0.61 -24.42 83.15
N LYS A 449 1.31 -25.46 82.68
CA LYS A 449 1.94 -26.46 83.56
C LYS A 449 3.45 -26.62 83.33
N LYS A 450 4.21 -26.18 84.36
CA LYS A 450 5.55 -26.64 84.81
C LYS A 450 6.75 -26.24 83.93
N ARG A 451 7.94 -25.90 84.45
CA ARG A 451 8.48 -25.43 85.74
C ARG A 451 9.96 -25.10 85.47
N LYS A 452 10.55 -24.24 86.32
CA LYS A 452 11.97 -23.81 86.42
C LYS A 452 13.04 -24.88 86.10
N PRO A 453 14.26 -24.42 85.80
CA PRO A 453 15.32 -24.71 86.77
C PRO A 453 16.22 -23.52 87.16
N GLU A 454 16.66 -23.62 88.41
CA GLU A 454 17.73 -22.90 89.11
C GLU A 454 19.09 -22.98 88.39
N LYS A 455 19.86 -21.88 88.44
CA LYS A 455 21.33 -21.92 88.40
C LYS A 455 21.89 -21.24 89.64
N ARG A 456 22.70 -22.00 90.38
CA ARG A 456 23.53 -21.58 91.52
C ARG A 456 24.84 -20.96 91.01
N LYS A 457 25.09 -19.73 91.47
CA LYS A 457 26.31 -19.14 92.07
C LYS A 457 27.71 -19.51 91.54
N LYS A 458 28.43 -18.47 91.10
CA LYS A 458 29.72 -18.00 91.68
C LYS A 458 29.47 -16.54 92.09
N GLY A 459 29.79 -16.00 93.27
CA GLY A 459 30.83 -16.37 94.23
C GLY A 459 32.02 -15.41 94.09
N LYS A 460 31.88 -14.21 94.65
CA LYS A 460 32.75 -13.74 95.74
C LYS A 460 31.92 -13.77 97.01
#